data_AF-A0A0G0YNR3-F1
#
_entry.id   AF-A0A0G0YNR3-F1
#
_cell.length_a   1.000
_cell.length_b   1.000
_cell.length_c   1.000
_cell.angle_alpha   90.00
_cell.angle_beta   90.00
_cell.angle_gamma   90.00
#
_symmetry.space_group_name_H-M   'P 1'
#
loop_
_entity.id
_entity.type
_entity.pdbx_description
1 polymer ?
#
loop_
_entity_poly.entity_id
_entity_poly.type
_entity_poly.pdbx_seq_one_letter_code
_entity_poly.pdbx_strand_id
1 'polypeptide(L)' 'MRLSRKAKEEFRKIWQEEYGEFLMEREAEEIGTRLLLLFKTIYSKQYENEKPIQNK' A
#
# COMPACT_ATOMS: atom_id res chain seq x y z
N MET A 1 -4.34 -8.86 5.87
CA MET A 1 -3.23 -8.85 4.88
C MET A 1 -1.96 -8.59 5.65
N ARG A 2 -0.84 -9.19 5.23
CA ARG A 2 0.49 -8.91 5.80
C ARG A 2 1.38 -8.38 4.69
N LEU A 3 2.09 -7.29 4.94
CA LEU A 3 3.03 -6.71 3.99
C LEU A 3 4.29 -7.59 3.89
N SER A 4 4.86 -7.66 2.68
CA SER A 4 6.17 -8.28 2.52
C SER A 4 7.25 -7.44 3.21
N ARG A 5 8.38 -8.06 3.58
CA ARG A 5 9.51 -7.34 4.18
C ARG A 5 9.98 -6.19 3.28
N LYS A 6 10.12 -6.46 1.99
CA LYS A 6 10.51 -5.47 0.98
C LYS A 6 9.52 -4.30 0.91
N ALA A 7 8.22 -4.58 0.91
CA ALA A 7 7.20 -3.52 0.89
C ALA A 7 7.26 -2.63 2.14
N LYS A 8 7.56 -3.20 3.32
CA LYS A 8 7.77 -2.41 4.54
C LYS A 8 9.03 -1.56 4.48
N GLU A 9 10.13 -2.11 3.97
CA GLU A 9 11.39 -1.36 3.81
C GLU A 9 11.22 -0.19 2.85
N GLU A 10 10.57 -0.41 1.71
CA GLU A 10 10.26 0.64 0.73
C GLU A 10 9.31 1.69 1.33
N PHE A 11 8.25 1.26 2.02
CA PHE A 11 7.30 2.19 2.64
C PHE A 11 7.96 3.07 3.70
N ARG A 12 8.84 2.51 4.53
CA ARG A 12 9.61 3.26 5.53
C ARG A 12 10.56 4.27 4.89
N LYS A 13 11.20 3.90 3.78
CA LYS A 13 12.08 4.80 3.04
C LYS A 13 11.30 6.00 2.50
N ILE A 14 10.16 5.76 1.85
CA ILE A 14 9.29 6.81 1.32
C ILE A 14 8.80 7.71 2.45
N TRP A 15 8.34 7.14 3.58
CA TRP A 15 7.87 7.93 4.71
C TRP A 15 8.96 8.86 5.27
N GLN A 16 10.18 8.35 5.41
CA GLN A 16 11.33 9.14 5.86
C GLN A 16 11.69 10.26 4.88
N GLU A 17 11.61 10.00 3.57
CA GLU A 17 11.90 11.00 2.53
C GLU A 17 10.85 12.10 2.48
N GLU A 18 9.56 11.75 2.63
CA GLU A 18 8.45 12.70 2.51
C GLU A 18 8.15 13.46 3.81
N TYR A 19 8.26 12.82 4.97
CA TYR A 19 7.85 13.38 6.25
C TYR A 19 9.02 13.65 7.21
N GLY A 20 10.23 13.17 6.90
CA GLY A 20 11.39 13.30 7.79
C GLY A 20 11.32 12.43 9.05
N GLU A 21 10.31 11.56 9.16
CA GLU A 21 10.06 10.71 10.33
C GLU A 21 10.49 9.26 10.09
N PHE A 22 10.99 8.61 11.14
CA PHE A 22 11.34 7.20 11.08
C PHE A 22 10.21 6.33 11.59
N LEU A 23 9.72 5.41 10.75
CA LEU A 23 8.79 4.38 11.16
C LEU A 23 9.51 3.12 11.63
N MET A 24 9.04 2.53 12.72
CA MET A 24 9.38 1.16 13.10
C MET A 24 8.70 0.16 12.15
N GLU A 25 9.22 -1.06 12.08
CA GLU A 25 8.65 -2.10 11.20
C GLU A 25 7.18 -2.41 11.51
N ARG A 26 6.80 -2.42 12.80
CA ARG A 26 5.41 -2.66 13.22
C ARG A 26 4.47 -1.54 12.78
N GLU A 27 4.95 -0.29 12.85
CA GLU A 27 4.17 0.88 12.41
C GLU A 27 4.01 0.88 10.89
N ALA A 28 5.07 0.54 10.15
CA ALA A 28 5.02 0.37 8.71
C ALA A 28 4.02 -0.73 8.28
N GLU A 29 3.99 -1.86 9.01
CA GLU A 29 3.00 -2.92 8.80
C GLU A 29 1.57 -2.40 9.02
N GLU A 30 1.32 -1.72 10.14
CA GLU A 30 -0.01 -1.25 10.50
C GLU A 30 -0.53 -0.16 9.55
N ILE A 31 0.26 0.89 9.34
CA ILE A 31 -0.11 2.03 8.49
C ILE A 31 -0.22 1.59 7.03
N GLY A 32 0.76 0.84 6.52
CA GLY A 32 0.73 0.37 5.13
C GLY A 32 -0.44 -0.58 4.86
N THR A 33 -0.82 -1.42 5.83
CA THR A 33 -2.01 -2.29 5.70
C THR A 33 -3.29 -1.47 5.66
N ARG A 34 -3.42 -0.44 6.51
CA ARG A 34 -4.57 0.48 6.50
C ARG A 34 -4.65 1.24 5.17
N LEU A 35 -3.53 1.72 4.64
CA LEU A 35 -3.46 2.40 3.36
C LEU A 35 -3.95 1.50 2.21
N LEU A 36 -3.47 0.26 2.15
CA LEU A 36 -3.93 -0.70 1.13
C LEU A 36 -5.42 -1.02 1.26
N LEU A 37 -5.93 -1.10 2.49
CA LEU A 37 -7.36 -1.31 2.72
C LEU A 37 -8.18 -0.12 2.19
N LEU A 38 -7.78 1.10 2.50
CA LEU A 38 -8.43 2.33 2.01
C LEU A 38 -8.40 2.40 0.48
N PHE A 39 -7.23 2.15 -0.11
CA PHE A 39 -7.07 2.10 -1.56
C PHE A 39 -8.03 1.07 -2.18
N LYS A 40 -8.07 -0.15 -1.64
CA LYS A 40 -9.02 -1.16 -2.11
C LYS A 40 -10.45 -0.71 -1.94
N THR A 41 -10.85 -0.14 -0.82
CA THR A 41 -12.23 0.31 -0.60
C THR A 41 -12.66 1.40 -1.57
N ILE A 42 -11.77 2.34 -1.87
CA ILE A 42 -12.06 3.46 -2.79
C ILE A 42 -12.08 2.97 -4.24
N TYR A 43 -11.07 2.19 -4.64
CA TYR A 43 -10.87 1.83 -6.04
C TYR A 43 -11.49 0.48 -6.44
N SER A 44 -11.83 -0.43 -5.52
CA SER A 44 -12.44 -1.72 -5.89
C SER A 44 -13.83 -1.57 -6.50
N LYS A 45 -14.58 -0.52 -6.15
CA LYS A 45 -15.86 -0.20 -6.82
C LYS A 45 -15.69 0.30 -8.25
N GLN A 46 -14.51 0.78 -8.62
CA GLN A 46 -14.21 1.26 -9.96
C GLN A 46 -13.65 0.15 -10.86
N TYR A 47 -12.91 -0.81 -10.30
CA TYR A 47 -12.32 -1.92 -11.05
C TYR A 47 -13.28 -3.07 -11.44
N GLU A 48 -14.50 -3.14 -10.89
CA GLU A 48 -15.52 -4.08 -11.42
C GLU A 48 -16.10 -3.63 -12.78
N ASN A 49 -16.00 -2.34 -13.12
CA ASN A 49 -16.54 -1.80 -14.38
C ASN A 49 -15.50 -1.80 -15.53
N GLU A 50 -14.23 -2.02 -15.23
CA GLU A 50 -13.17 -2.15 -16.24
C GLU A 50 -12.68 -3.60 -16.26
N LYS A 51 -13.34 -4.43 -17.06
CA LYS A 51 -12.82 -5.76 -17.42
C LYS A 51 -11.36 -5.59 -17.87
N PRO A 52 -10.42 -6.44 -17.39
CA PRO A 52 -9.05 -6.37 -17.87
C PRO A 52 -9.06 -6.58 -19.39
N ILE A 53 -8.50 -5.63 -20.12
CA ILE A 53 -8.21 -5.78 -21.54
C ILE A 53 -7.26 -6.97 -21.65
N GLN A 54 -7.80 -8.12 -22.06
CA GLN A 54 -7.01 -9.28 -22.43
C GLN A 54 -6.30 -8.93 -23.72
N ASN A 55 -5.03 -8.56 -23.64
CA ASN A 55 -4.15 -8.54 -24.80
C ASN A 55 -3.93 -9.99 -25.23
N LYS A 56 -4.57 -10.36 -26.35
CA LYS A 56 -4.30 -11.56 -27.14
C LYS A 56 -3.00 -11.41 -27.91
#